data_AF-A0A414YCD6-F1
#
_entry.id   AF-A0A414YCD6-F1
#
_cell.length_a   1.000
_cell.length_b   1.000
_cell.length_c   1.000
_cell.angle_alpha   90.00
_cell.angle_beta   90.00
_cell.angle_gamma   90.00
#
_symmetry.space_group_name_H-M   'P 1'
#
loop_
_entity.id
_entity.type
_entity.pdbx_description
1 polymer ?
#
loop_
_entity_poly.entity_id
_entity_poly.type
_entity_poly.pdbx_seq_one_letter_code
_entity_poly.pdbx_strand_id
1 'polypeptide(L)' 'LQKCLERLKSWEENPDHPCEISLYYDHAPYSFGFTQCYPDGRTGIVGGLLYHGIPDRSFAVTLQPFHGWQIHT' A
#
# COMPACT_ATOMS: atom_id res chain seq x y z
N LEU A 1 1.09 3.82 -10.57
CA LEU A 1 0.85 2.49 -9.99
C LEU A 1 2.14 1.71 -9.87
N GLN A 2 2.81 1.38 -10.99
CA GLN A 2 4.02 0.54 -11.01
C GLN A 2 5.10 0.94 -9.98
N LYS A 3 5.54 2.21 -9.96
CA LYS A 3 6.51 2.71 -8.96
C LYS A 3 6.05 2.55 -7.49
N CYS A 4 4.75 2.65 -7.24
CA CYS A 4 4.17 2.48 -5.92
C CYS A 4 4.20 1.00 -5.50
N LEU A 5 3.89 0.11 -6.44
CA LEU A 5 3.98 -1.35 -6.24
C LEU A 5 5.42 -1.79 -6.03
N GLU A 6 6.37 -1.29 -6.83
CA GLU A 6 7.80 -1.58 -6.68
C GLU A 6 8.32 -1.13 -5.31
N ARG A 7 7.96 0.08 -4.87
CA ARG A 7 8.30 0.58 -3.53
C ARG A 7 7.69 -0.26 -2.41
N LEU A 8 6.45 -0.73 -2.58
CA LEU A 8 5.81 -1.58 -1.59
C LEU A 8 6.46 -2.97 -1.56
N LYS A 9 6.74 -3.56 -2.73
CA LYS A 9 7.38 -4.87 -2.85
C LYS A 9 8.82 -4.88 -2.34
N SER A 10 9.55 -3.76 -2.41
CA SER A 10 10.89 -3.68 -1.82
C SER A 10 10.89 -3.86 -0.30
N TRP A 11 9.74 -3.85 0.39
CA TRP A 11 9.67 -4.18 1.82
C TRP A 11 9.96 -5.66 2.09
N GLU A 12 9.72 -6.54 1.11
CA GLU A 12 10.01 -7.98 1.18
C GLU A 12 11.53 -8.25 1.16
N GLU A 13 12.34 -7.28 0.73
CA GLU A 13 13.80 -7.40 0.62
C GLU A 13 14.54 -7.16 1.95
N ASN A 14 13.81 -6.87 3.04
CA ASN A 14 14.43 -6.65 4.35
C ASN A 14 14.94 -7.98 4.96
N PRO A 15 16.26 -8.19 5.09
CA PRO A 15 16.81 -9.44 5.62
C PRO A 15 16.59 -9.61 7.13
N ASP A 16 16.47 -8.52 7.87
CA ASP A 16 16.29 -8.55 9.34
C ASP A 16 14.84 -8.89 9.72
N HIS A 17 13.90 -8.52 8.84
CA HIS A 17 12.47 -8.72 9.03
C HIS A 17 11.83 -9.25 7.74
N PRO A 18 12.13 -10.51 7.36
CA PRO A 18 11.56 -11.11 6.15
C PRO A 18 10.04 -11.07 6.23
N CYS A 19 9.39 -10.67 5.14
CA CYS A 19 7.95 -10.61 5.07
C CYS A 19 7.46 -10.80 3.63
N GLU A 20 6.17 -11.10 3.51
CA GLU A 20 5.45 -11.13 2.25
C GLU A 20 4.38 -10.03 2.27
N ILE A 21 4.27 -9.29 1.17
CA ILE A 21 3.19 -8.34 0.92
C ILE A 21 2.16 -9.00 0.00
N SER A 22 0.95 -9.17 0.53
CA SER A 22 -0.22 -9.61 -0.23
C SER A 22 -1.09 -8.42 -0.56
N LEU A 23 -1.47 -8.28 -1.83
CA LEU A 23 -2.45 -7.29 -2.29
C LEU A 23 -3.83 -7.93 -2.37
N TYR A 24 -4.87 -7.19 -1.99
CA TYR A 24 -6.25 -7.63 -2.13
C TYR A 24 -7.13 -6.49 -2.63
N TYR A 25 -8.20 -6.88 -3.32
CA TYR A 25 -9.23 -5.94 -3.74
C TYR A 25 -10.08 -5.56 -2.52
N ASP A 26 -10.25 -4.26 -2.29
CA ASP A 26 -10.95 -3.69 -1.12
C ASP A 26 -12.33 -3.11 -1.46
N HIS A 27 -12.83 -3.36 -2.68
CA HIS A 27 -14.10 -2.87 -3.22
C HIS A 27 -14.18 -1.36 -3.48
N ALA A 28 -13.12 -0.59 -3.21
CA ALA A 28 -13.08 0.83 -3.54
C ALA A 28 -12.45 1.08 -4.92
N PRO A 29 -12.98 2.03 -5.72
CA PRO A 29 -12.39 2.37 -7.01
C PRO A 29 -11.00 2.99 -6.83
N TYR A 30 -10.05 2.58 -7.67
CA TYR A 30 -8.66 3.05 -7.63
C TYR A 30 -7.99 2.88 -6.26
N SER A 31 -8.33 1.78 -5.58
CA SER A 31 -7.82 1.40 -4.28
C SER A 31 -7.46 -0.09 -4.27
N PHE A 32 -6.45 -0.42 -3.49
CA PHE A 32 -6.10 -1.80 -3.14
C PHE A 32 -5.74 -1.84 -1.67
N GLY A 33 -6.19 -2.87 -0.96
CA GLY A 33 -5.66 -3.18 0.36
C GLY A 33 -4.37 -4.01 0.25
N PHE A 34 -3.54 -3.96 1.29
CA PHE A 34 -2.43 -4.88 1.43
C PHE A 34 -2.22 -5.32 2.87
N THR A 35 -1.66 -6.51 3.02
CA THR A 35 -1.17 -7.03 4.30
C THR A 35 0.28 -7.45 4.20
N GLN A 36 1.06 -7.12 5.22
CA GLN A 36 2.38 -7.69 5.46
C GLN A 36 2.25 -8.91 6.36
N CYS A 37 2.86 -10.03 5.95
CA CYS A 37 2.84 -11.29 6.68
C CYS A 37 4.27 -11.75 6.96
N TYR A 38 4.57 -12.13 8.20
CA TYR A 38 5.87 -12.69 8.59
C TYR A 38 5.88 -14.23 8.42
N PRO A 39 7.07 -14.87 8.32
CA PRO A 39 7.18 -16.32 8.15
C PRO A 39 6.51 -17.15 9.24
N ASP A 40 6.35 -16.60 10.44
CA ASP A 40 5.66 -17.25 11.57
C ASP A 40 4.12 -17.09 11.52
N GLY A 41 3.60 -16.51 10.45
CA GLY A 41 2.17 -16.28 10.23
C GLY A 41 1.61 -15.04 10.92
N ARG A 42 2.43 -14.27 11.64
CA ARG A 42 1.95 -13.01 12.23
C ARG A 42 1.72 -11.95 11.14
N THR A 43 0.66 -11.17 11.32
CA THR A 43 0.38 -10.00 10.49
C THR A 43 1.17 -8.79 11.00
N GLY A 44 1.87 -8.11 10.10
CA GLY A 44 2.51 -6.83 10.31
C GLY A 44 1.58 -5.68 9.92
N ILE A 45 2.06 -4.79 9.05
CA ILE A 45 1.28 -3.65 8.56
C ILE A 45 0.09 -4.12 7.71
N VAL A 46 -1.07 -3.51 7.93
CA VAL A 46 -2.24 -3.57 7.05
C VAL A 46 -2.51 -2.15 6.56
N GLY A 47 -2.56 -1.95 5.25
CA GLY A 47 -2.67 -0.63 4.66
C GLY A 47 -3.38 -0.62 3.32
N GLY A 48 -3.31 0.51 2.61
CA GLY A 48 -3.91 0.69 1.30
C GLY A 48 -3.00 1.39 0.30
N LEU A 49 -3.20 1.12 -0.99
CA LEU A 49 -2.67 1.91 -2.09
C LEU A 49 -3.82 2.72 -2.68
N LEU A 50 -3.76 4.04 -2.53
CA LEU A 50 -4.82 4.94 -2.96
C LEU A 50 -4.35 5.80 -4.13
N TYR A 51 -5.24 6.05 -5.09
CA TYR A 51 -5.01 7.01 -6.16
C TYR A 51 -5.59 8.39 -5.81
N HIS A 52 -4.71 9.40 -5.74
CA HIS A 52 -5.06 10.80 -5.58
C HIS A 52 -5.19 11.47 -6.95
N GLY A 53 -6.44 11.74 -7.37
CA GLY A 53 -6.78 12.33 -8.67
C GLY A 53 -7.09 13.83 -8.62
N ILE A 54 -7.66 14.35 -9.71
CA ILE A 54 -8.20 15.73 -9.81
C ILE A 54 -9.62 15.67 -10.37
N PRO A 55 -10.68 15.89 -9.56
CA PRO A 55 -10.65 16.04 -8.11
C PRO A 55 -10.21 14.75 -7.41
N ASP A 56 -9.59 14.88 -6.24
CA ASP A 56 -9.28 13.74 -5.40
C ASP A 56 -10.57 13.16 -4.81
N ARG A 57 -10.76 11.85 -4.97
CA ARG A 57 -11.91 11.08 -4.47
C ARG A 57 -11.50 9.92 -3.58
N SER A 58 -10.24 9.90 -3.14
CA SER A 58 -9.74 8.90 -2.20
C SER A 58 -10.29 9.11 -0.78
N PHE A 59 -10.74 10.34 -0.46
CA PHE A 59 -11.15 10.78 0.87
C PHE A 59 -10.06 10.63 1.96
N ALA A 60 -8.84 10.29 1.57
CA ALA A 60 -7.72 10.11 2.49
C ALA A 60 -7.00 11.44 2.73
N VAL A 61 -6.46 11.58 3.95
CA VAL A 61 -5.69 12.76 4.32
C VAL A 61 -4.29 12.64 3.75
N THR A 62 -3.84 13.68 3.04
CA THR A 62 -2.44 13.85 2.63
C THR A 62 -1.89 15.12 3.26
N LEU A 63 -0.74 15.03 3.94
CA LEU A 63 -0.11 16.19 4.58
C LEU A 63 0.45 17.19 3.55
N GLN A 64 0.79 16.70 2.36
CA GLN A 64 1.25 17.48 1.22
C GLN A 64 0.42 17.07 0.00
N PRO A 65 -0.09 18.03 -0.81
CA PRO A 65 -0.82 17.70 -2.03
C PRO A 65 0.01 16.80 -2.96
N PHE A 66 -0.59 15.71 -3.40
CA PHE A 66 0.04 14.73 -4.27
C PHE A 66 -0.97 14.24 -5.31
N HIS A 67 -0.50 13.97 -6.52
CA HIS A 67 -1.32 13.35 -7.57
C HIS A 67 -0.66 12.06 -8.04
N GLY A 68 -1.41 10.96 -7.98
CA GLY A 68 -0.90 9.63 -8.30
C GLY A 68 -1.20 8.59 -7.23
N TRP A 69 -0.56 7.43 -7.36
CA TRP A 69 -0.69 6.31 -6.43
C TRP A 69 0.23 6.50 -5.22
N GLN A 70 -0.31 6.32 -4.01
CA GLN A 70 0.40 6.47 -2.75
C GLN A 70 0.07 5.33 -1.79
N ILE A 71 1.06 4.90 -0.98
CA ILE A 71 0.89 3.94 0.11
C ILE A 71 0.37 4.68 1.34
N HIS A 72 -0.68 4.15 1.95
CA HIS A 72 -1.29 4.58 3.21
C HIS A 72 -1.19 3.41 4.22
N THR A 73 -0.76 3.71 5.44
CA THR A 73 -0.56 2.76 6.55
C THR A 73 -1.10 3.34 7.83
#